data_AF-A0ABD5TTD7-F1
#
_entry.id   AF-A0ABD5TTD7-F1
#
_cell.length_a   1.000
_cell.length_b   1.000
_cell.length_c   1.000
_cell.angle_alpha   90.00
_cell.angle_beta   90.00
_cell.angle_gamma   90.00
#
_symmetry.space_group_name_H-M   'P 1'
#
loop_
_entity.id
_entity.type
_entity.pdbx_description
1 polymer ?
#
loop_
_entity_poly.entity_id
_entity_poly.type
_entity_poly.pdbx_seq_one_letter_code
_entity_poly.pdbx_strand_id
1 'polypeptide(L)'
;MYQGKTIGVVVTAYNEEAFVGEVIETTPEFVDRIYAVDDASPDGSWEVIRRVADRVNGAETTAPELAVTDGGETDARRVVPIRHEENRGYGAAVKTGYRRALEDGLDVVAVMNGDGQMPPEILDRIVEPVVRGEADYAKGNRLLRPEDRTDMSRFRFVGNALLSGLSKFASGYWSISDPQNGYTAISRETIETLDLDALTDKYGFLNHILTHLNVHEFRVTDVEMTAVYGDEESSIRYVPFVRYVSLLLLRSFLWRLKSRYVVRRFHPAVLLYGAGTAGLIGGTLGLVGSIAASIGRSDPSEAPDREPTDGRTRTGSARLVAATSAFLTTLVGLVSLAEAISKDAAESEDLEMVHLEGHGGEGREEIPVREKGSETDDADPLERRF
;
A
#
# COMPACT_ATOMS: atom_id res chain seq x y z
N MET A 1 -25.99 -0.94 -8.33
CA MET A 1 -26.10 -0.47 -6.93
C MET A 1 -25.91 -1.64 -5.99
N TYR A 2 -25.18 -1.42 -4.90
CA TYR A 2 -24.95 -2.40 -3.83
C TYR A 2 -25.39 -1.80 -2.49
N GLN A 3 -26.34 -2.45 -1.81
CA GLN A 3 -26.94 -1.97 -0.55
C GLN A 3 -27.41 -0.49 -0.60
N GLY A 4 -27.98 -0.07 -1.73
CA GLY A 4 -28.48 1.29 -1.93
C GLY A 4 -27.41 2.36 -2.23
N LYS A 5 -26.15 1.94 -2.43
CA LYS A 5 -25.05 2.81 -2.87
C LYS A 5 -24.67 2.53 -4.32
N THR A 6 -24.27 3.58 -5.02
CA THR A 6 -23.70 3.50 -6.37
C THR A 6 -22.21 3.14 -6.30
N ILE A 7 -21.81 2.12 -7.07
CA ILE A 7 -20.46 1.56 -7.04
C ILE A 7 -19.76 1.79 -8.38
N GLY A 8 -18.60 2.45 -8.34
CA GLY A 8 -17.67 2.54 -9.46
C GLY A 8 -16.50 1.60 -9.28
N VAL A 9 -15.95 1.10 -10.38
CA VAL A 9 -14.67 0.37 -10.41
C VAL A 9 -13.74 1.05 -11.40
N VAL A 10 -12.54 1.40 -10.96
CA VAL A 10 -11.45 1.82 -11.84
C VAL A 10 -10.63 0.60 -12.21
N VAL A 11 -10.61 0.25 -13.50
CA VAL A 11 -9.77 -0.83 -14.04
C VAL A 11 -8.55 -0.19 -14.68
N THR A 12 -7.38 -0.33 -14.06
CA THR A 12 -6.13 0.25 -14.61
C THR A 12 -5.41 -0.74 -15.51
N ALA A 13 -4.91 -0.29 -16.67
CA ALA A 13 -4.18 -1.14 -17.61
C ALA A 13 -2.89 -0.48 -18.12
N TYR A 14 -1.80 -1.25 -18.12
CA TYR A 14 -0.57 -0.96 -18.84
C TYR A 14 0.17 -2.27 -19.17
N ASN A 15 0.14 -2.71 -20.43
CA ASN A 15 0.58 -4.04 -20.88
C ASN A 15 -0.27 -5.21 -20.35
N GLU A 16 -1.59 -5.07 -20.38
CA GLU A 16 -2.55 -6.03 -19.81
C GLU A 16 -3.44 -6.68 -20.89
N GLU A 17 -2.97 -6.74 -22.15
CA GLU A 17 -3.77 -7.22 -23.30
C GLU A 17 -4.41 -8.60 -23.04
N ALA A 18 -3.69 -9.47 -22.34
CA ALA A 18 -4.12 -10.84 -22.07
C ALA A 18 -5.29 -10.95 -21.08
N PHE A 19 -5.42 -10.02 -20.14
CA PHE A 19 -6.29 -10.18 -18.95
C PHE A 19 -7.36 -9.09 -18.83
N VAL A 20 -7.10 -7.87 -19.29
CA VAL A 20 -7.97 -6.70 -19.04
C VAL A 20 -9.40 -6.90 -19.55
N GLY A 21 -9.55 -7.63 -20.66
CA GLY A 21 -10.87 -7.94 -21.23
C GLY A 21 -11.70 -8.81 -20.29
N GLU A 22 -11.13 -9.89 -19.76
CA GLU A 22 -11.79 -10.78 -18.82
C GLU A 22 -12.13 -10.05 -17.51
N VAL A 23 -11.22 -9.22 -16.98
CA VAL A 23 -11.47 -8.40 -15.78
C VAL A 23 -12.70 -7.50 -15.95
N ILE A 24 -12.83 -6.82 -17.09
CA ILE A 24 -13.99 -5.96 -17.37
C ILE A 24 -15.28 -6.80 -17.47
N GLU A 25 -15.24 -7.94 -18.19
CA GLU A 25 -16.42 -8.77 -18.42
C GLU A 25 -16.92 -9.50 -17.17
N THR A 26 -16.01 -9.85 -16.27
CA THR A 26 -16.30 -10.57 -15.02
C THR A 26 -16.60 -9.64 -13.84
N THR A 27 -16.51 -8.31 -14.05
CA THR A 27 -16.86 -7.34 -13.01
C THR A 27 -18.34 -7.50 -12.59
N PRO A 28 -18.66 -7.67 -11.29
CA PRO A 28 -20.00 -8.02 -10.83
C PRO A 28 -21.12 -7.08 -11.28
N GLU A 29 -22.33 -7.62 -11.45
CA GLU A 29 -23.50 -6.86 -11.91
C GLU A 29 -23.86 -5.65 -11.02
N PHE A 30 -23.58 -5.72 -9.71
CA PHE A 30 -23.87 -4.64 -8.76
C PHE A 30 -23.03 -3.38 -9.00
N VAL A 31 -21.93 -3.48 -9.75
CA VAL A 31 -21.10 -2.35 -10.16
C VAL A 31 -21.85 -1.54 -11.21
N ASP A 32 -22.07 -0.27 -10.91
CA ASP A 32 -22.82 0.66 -11.75
C ASP A 32 -21.96 1.21 -12.90
N ARG A 33 -20.66 1.45 -12.64
CA ARG A 33 -19.73 2.01 -13.63
C ARG A 33 -18.35 1.38 -13.56
N ILE A 34 -17.75 1.17 -14.73
CA ILE A 34 -16.39 0.68 -14.91
C ILE A 34 -15.61 1.74 -15.69
N TYR A 35 -14.62 2.35 -15.05
CA TYR A 35 -13.68 3.26 -15.68
C TYR A 35 -12.43 2.49 -16.09
N ALA A 36 -12.40 2.01 -17.32
CA ALA A 36 -11.26 1.27 -17.86
C ALA A 36 -10.21 2.26 -18.38
N VAL A 37 -9.13 2.44 -17.62
CA VAL A 37 -8.07 3.44 -17.87
C VAL A 37 -6.82 2.77 -18.42
N ASP A 38 -6.57 2.94 -19.71
CA ASP A 38 -5.32 2.57 -20.38
C ASP A 38 -4.28 3.69 -20.21
N ASP A 39 -3.15 3.39 -19.59
CA ASP A 39 -2.05 4.35 -19.34
C ASP A 39 -1.03 4.35 -20.50
N ALA A 40 -1.53 4.50 -21.72
CA ALA A 40 -0.78 4.47 -22.97
C ALA A 40 -0.01 3.16 -23.17
N SER A 41 -0.72 2.03 -23.09
CA SER A 41 -0.12 0.72 -23.32
C SER A 41 0.48 0.62 -24.73
N PRO A 42 1.71 0.07 -24.87
CA PRO A 42 2.32 -0.20 -26.16
C PRO A 42 1.82 -1.49 -26.83
N ASP A 43 1.11 -2.36 -26.10
CA ASP A 43 0.47 -3.59 -26.61
C ASP A 43 -0.99 -3.34 -27.03
N GLY A 44 -1.77 -4.41 -27.25
CA GLY A 44 -3.18 -4.33 -27.66
C GLY A 44 -4.19 -4.04 -26.54
N SER A 45 -3.75 -3.66 -25.32
CA SER A 45 -4.64 -3.42 -24.17
C SER A 45 -5.77 -2.45 -24.49
N TRP A 46 -5.48 -1.34 -25.17
CA TRP A 46 -6.48 -0.35 -25.53
C TRP A 46 -7.53 -0.89 -26.50
N GLU A 47 -7.11 -1.64 -27.51
CA GLU A 47 -8.00 -2.27 -28.49
C GLU A 47 -8.91 -3.31 -27.82
N VAL A 48 -8.39 -4.05 -26.83
CA VAL A 48 -9.18 -4.98 -26.01
C VAL A 48 -10.21 -4.21 -25.19
N ILE A 49 -9.80 -3.18 -24.45
CA ILE A 49 -10.70 -2.34 -23.63
C ILE A 49 -11.83 -1.77 -24.49
N ARG A 50 -11.52 -1.19 -25.65
CA ARG A 50 -12.53 -0.65 -26.55
C ARG A 50 -13.53 -1.70 -27.03
N ARG A 51 -13.02 -2.85 -27.48
CA ARG A 51 -13.86 -3.95 -28.01
C ARG A 51 -14.82 -4.48 -26.95
N VAL A 52 -14.33 -4.65 -25.72
CA VAL A 52 -15.14 -5.12 -24.59
C VAL A 52 -16.13 -4.04 -24.17
N ALA A 53 -15.73 -2.77 -24.10
CA ALA A 53 -16.63 -1.66 -23.80
C ALA A 53 -17.78 -1.58 -24.83
N ASP A 54 -17.50 -1.69 -26.13
CA ASP A 54 -18.53 -1.69 -27.17
C ASP A 54 -19.49 -2.88 -27.03
N ARG A 55 -18.99 -4.06 -26.64
CA ARG A 55 -19.80 -5.26 -26.41
C ARG A 55 -20.71 -5.12 -25.19
N VAL A 56 -20.16 -4.71 -24.05
CA VAL A 56 -20.89 -4.59 -22.78
C VAL A 56 -21.93 -3.46 -22.84
N ASN A 57 -21.57 -2.33 -23.46
CA ASN A 57 -22.50 -1.20 -23.62
C ASN A 57 -23.50 -1.39 -24.76
N GLY A 58 -23.19 -2.23 -25.76
CA GLY A 58 -24.04 -2.51 -26.92
C GLY A 58 -25.04 -3.65 -26.72
N ALA A 59 -24.78 -4.55 -25.78
CA ALA A 59 -25.84 -5.41 -25.24
C ALA A 59 -26.92 -4.50 -24.62
N GLU A 60 -28.21 -4.85 -24.75
CA GLU A 60 -29.36 -4.13 -24.13
C GLU A 60 -29.29 -4.20 -22.59
N THR A 61 -28.22 -3.69 -22.02
CA THR A 61 -27.99 -3.56 -20.60
C THR A 61 -28.78 -2.33 -20.18
N THR A 62 -29.72 -2.51 -19.26
CA THR A 62 -30.41 -1.42 -18.58
C THR A 62 -29.33 -0.50 -18.01
N ALA A 63 -29.07 0.62 -18.68
CA ALA A 63 -28.11 1.60 -18.22
C ALA A 63 -28.51 2.00 -16.79
N PRO A 64 -27.57 2.05 -15.82
CA PRO A 64 -27.92 2.49 -14.50
C PRO A 64 -28.44 3.93 -14.62
N GLU A 65 -29.66 4.14 -14.13
CA GLU A 65 -30.30 5.45 -14.03
C GLU A 65 -29.53 6.26 -12.98
N LEU A 66 -28.33 6.71 -13.33
CA LEU A 66 -27.55 7.61 -12.49
C LEU A 66 -28.22 8.98 -12.53
N ALA A 67 -28.77 9.37 -11.38
CA ALA A 67 -29.37 10.69 -11.19
C ALA A 67 -28.26 11.75 -11.17
N VAL A 68 -27.97 12.33 -12.33
CA VAL A 68 -27.10 13.51 -12.43
C VAL A 68 -27.92 14.74 -12.01
N THR A 69 -27.36 15.54 -11.10
CA THR A 69 -28.06 16.67 -10.45
C THR A 69 -27.94 18.01 -11.19
N ASP A 70 -27.27 18.06 -12.35
CA ASP A 70 -26.93 19.33 -13.03
C ASP A 70 -27.30 19.43 -14.52
N GLY A 71 -28.03 18.46 -15.08
CA GLY A 71 -28.62 18.59 -16.42
C GLY A 71 -27.65 18.45 -17.61
N GLY A 72 -26.45 17.88 -17.40
CA GLY A 72 -25.60 17.39 -18.49
C GLY A 72 -26.16 16.14 -19.18
N GLU A 73 -25.78 15.89 -20.45
CA GLU A 73 -26.05 14.61 -21.11
C GLU A 73 -25.42 13.48 -20.30
N THR A 74 -26.25 12.59 -19.76
CA THR A 74 -25.79 11.41 -19.03
C THR A 74 -25.11 10.46 -20.01
N ASP A 75 -23.79 10.32 -19.89
CA ASP A 75 -23.11 9.16 -20.44
C ASP A 75 -23.74 7.92 -19.79
N ALA A 76 -24.52 7.14 -20.53
CA ALA A 76 -25.27 5.99 -20.00
C ALA A 76 -24.43 4.68 -19.94
N ARG A 77 -23.17 4.72 -20.40
CA ARG A 77 -22.34 3.53 -20.58
C ARG A 77 -21.92 2.88 -19.26
N ARG A 78 -22.14 1.58 -19.10
CA ARG A 78 -21.59 0.79 -17.99
C ARG A 78 -20.06 0.81 -17.99
N VAL A 79 -19.43 0.67 -19.16
CA VAL A 79 -17.97 0.72 -19.33
C VAL A 79 -17.55 2.02 -20.01
N VAL A 80 -16.75 2.84 -19.34
CA VAL A 80 -16.21 4.11 -19.83
C VAL A 80 -14.73 3.91 -20.14
N PRO A 81 -14.34 3.70 -21.41
CA PRO A 81 -12.94 3.54 -21.79
C PRO A 81 -12.25 4.91 -21.80
N ILE A 82 -11.09 5.01 -21.14
CA ILE A 82 -10.28 6.22 -21.02
C ILE A 82 -8.84 5.85 -21.39
N ARG A 83 -8.18 6.66 -22.23
CA ARG A 83 -6.78 6.45 -22.60
C ARG A 83 -5.97 7.70 -22.31
N HIS A 84 -4.81 7.54 -21.68
CA HIS A 84 -3.81 8.59 -21.59
C HIS A 84 -2.99 8.69 -22.89
N GLU A 85 -2.55 9.90 -23.23
CA GLU A 85 -1.69 10.13 -24.41
C GLU A 85 -0.28 9.55 -24.24
N GLU A 86 0.22 9.55 -23.00
CA GLU A 86 1.52 9.02 -22.60
C GLU A 86 1.40 8.27 -21.26
N ASN A 87 2.37 7.40 -20.96
CA ASN A 87 2.40 6.69 -19.68
C ASN A 87 2.68 7.67 -18.55
N ARG A 88 1.67 7.91 -17.71
CA ARG A 88 1.76 8.82 -16.55
C ARG A 88 2.07 8.05 -15.26
N GLY A 89 1.75 6.77 -15.23
CA GLY A 89 1.98 5.83 -14.14
C GLY A 89 0.67 5.40 -13.47
N TYR A 90 0.76 4.30 -12.71
CA TYR A 90 -0.37 3.69 -12.00
C TYR A 90 -1.21 4.68 -11.18
N GLY A 91 -0.57 5.54 -10.39
CA GLY A 91 -1.26 6.54 -9.57
C GLY A 91 -2.03 7.57 -10.41
N ALA A 92 -1.53 7.92 -11.60
CA ALA A 92 -2.29 8.79 -12.51
C ALA A 92 -3.53 8.08 -13.06
N ALA A 93 -3.43 6.80 -13.42
CA ALA A 93 -4.57 6.02 -13.92
C ALA A 93 -5.68 5.90 -12.86
N VAL A 94 -5.32 5.57 -11.62
CA VAL A 94 -6.26 5.54 -10.49
C VAL A 94 -6.92 6.91 -10.29
N LYS A 95 -6.14 7.98 -10.26
CA LYS A 95 -6.66 9.34 -10.08
C LYS A 95 -7.58 9.79 -11.21
N THR A 96 -7.32 9.37 -12.45
CA THR A 96 -8.21 9.63 -13.59
C THR A 96 -9.57 8.97 -13.37
N GLY A 97 -9.58 7.70 -12.96
CA GLY A 97 -10.81 6.99 -12.62
C GLY A 97 -11.55 7.61 -11.42
N TYR A 98 -10.84 8.00 -10.37
CA TYR A 98 -11.44 8.69 -9.21
C TYR A 98 -12.12 10.01 -9.60
N ARG A 99 -11.48 10.85 -10.41
CA ARG A 99 -12.09 12.11 -10.87
C ARG A 99 -13.35 11.86 -11.69
N ARG A 100 -13.31 10.89 -12.62
CA ARG A 100 -14.47 10.54 -13.43
C ARG A 100 -15.62 9.99 -12.58
N ALA A 101 -15.31 9.17 -11.58
CA ALA A 101 -16.30 8.66 -10.62
C ALA A 101 -16.94 9.76 -9.77
N LEU A 102 -16.18 10.81 -9.40
CA LEU A 102 -16.73 11.99 -8.72
C LEU A 102 -17.66 12.79 -9.63
N GLU A 103 -17.28 13.01 -10.89
CA GLU A 103 -18.11 13.71 -11.88
C GLU A 103 -19.44 12.98 -12.11
N ASP A 104 -19.42 11.66 -12.18
CA ASP A 104 -20.62 10.83 -12.33
C ASP A 104 -21.39 10.66 -11.02
N GLY A 105 -20.87 11.22 -9.92
CA GLY A 105 -21.50 11.18 -8.60
C GLY A 105 -21.71 9.76 -8.09
N LEU A 106 -20.65 8.95 -8.03
CA LEU A 106 -20.68 7.62 -7.43
C LEU A 106 -20.35 7.65 -5.93
N ASP A 107 -21.01 6.81 -5.13
CA ASP A 107 -20.88 6.81 -3.67
C ASP A 107 -19.59 6.14 -3.18
N VAL A 108 -19.20 5.04 -3.83
CA VAL A 108 -18.01 4.25 -3.50
C VAL A 108 -17.28 3.89 -4.78
N VAL A 109 -15.96 4.01 -4.78
CA VAL A 109 -15.11 3.70 -5.92
C VAL A 109 -14.09 2.65 -5.52
N ALA A 110 -14.09 1.53 -6.22
CA ALA A 110 -13.07 0.50 -6.09
C ALA A 110 -11.99 0.62 -7.16
N VAL A 111 -10.83 0.02 -6.92
CA VAL A 111 -9.75 -0.13 -7.90
C VAL A 111 -9.47 -1.61 -8.09
N MET A 112 -9.43 -2.03 -9.34
CA MET A 112 -9.00 -3.35 -9.79
C MET A 112 -7.92 -3.20 -10.87
N ASN A 113 -6.87 -4.00 -10.81
CA ASN A 113 -5.87 -4.02 -11.87
C ASN A 113 -6.37 -4.85 -13.06
N GLY A 114 -5.91 -4.50 -14.26
CA GLY A 114 -6.18 -5.26 -15.48
C GLY A 114 -5.44 -6.60 -15.59
N ASP A 115 -4.52 -6.89 -14.66
CA ASP A 115 -3.62 -8.07 -14.63
C ASP A 115 -4.30 -9.40 -14.20
N GLY A 116 -5.60 -9.37 -13.89
CA GLY A 116 -6.35 -10.56 -13.45
C GLY A 116 -6.00 -11.07 -12.04
N GLN A 117 -5.14 -10.36 -11.29
CA GLN A 117 -4.70 -10.81 -9.95
C GLN A 117 -5.66 -10.39 -8.81
N MET A 118 -6.71 -9.65 -9.15
CA MET A 118 -7.72 -9.11 -8.24
C MET A 118 -9.08 -9.77 -8.57
N PRO A 119 -9.47 -10.83 -7.83
CA PRO A 119 -10.68 -11.59 -8.15
C PRO A 119 -11.93 -10.70 -8.05
N PRO A 120 -12.74 -10.59 -9.11
CA PRO A 120 -13.98 -9.82 -9.06
C PRO A 120 -15.00 -10.40 -8.06
N GLU A 121 -14.91 -11.69 -7.74
CA GLU A 121 -15.83 -12.40 -6.83
C GLU A 121 -15.74 -11.92 -5.39
N ILE A 122 -14.61 -11.30 -5.00
CA ILE A 122 -14.43 -10.74 -3.65
C ILE A 122 -14.69 -9.23 -3.60
N LEU A 123 -15.08 -8.60 -4.72
CA LEU A 123 -15.28 -7.16 -4.79
C LEU A 123 -16.31 -6.66 -3.77
N ASP A 124 -17.36 -7.46 -3.55
CA ASP A 124 -18.41 -7.16 -2.57
C ASP A 124 -17.81 -6.97 -1.16
N ARG A 125 -16.88 -7.85 -0.76
CA ARG A 125 -16.16 -7.77 0.51
C ARG A 125 -15.23 -6.56 0.59
N ILE A 126 -14.60 -6.18 -0.52
CA ILE A 126 -13.72 -5.00 -0.56
C ILE A 126 -14.53 -3.72 -0.41
N VAL A 127 -15.69 -3.59 -1.06
CA VAL A 127 -16.52 -2.37 -1.00
C VAL A 127 -17.39 -2.30 0.26
N GLU A 128 -17.77 -3.43 0.84
CA GLU A 128 -18.77 -3.51 1.91
C GLU A 128 -18.44 -2.66 3.15
N PRO A 129 -17.21 -2.65 3.71
CA PRO A 129 -16.88 -1.80 4.85
C PRO A 129 -17.08 -0.31 4.57
N VAL A 130 -16.84 0.11 3.32
CA VAL A 130 -17.02 1.50 2.89
C VAL A 130 -18.50 1.81 2.66
N VAL A 131 -19.23 0.89 2.04
CA VAL A 131 -20.67 1.01 1.81
C VAL A 131 -21.44 1.12 3.13
N ARG A 132 -21.05 0.34 4.15
CA ARG A 132 -21.64 0.37 5.49
C ARG A 132 -21.20 1.59 6.33
N GLY A 133 -20.22 2.36 5.84
CA GLY A 133 -19.65 3.49 6.57
C GLY A 133 -18.81 3.07 7.77
N GLU A 134 -18.32 1.83 7.82
CA GLU A 134 -17.41 1.32 8.85
C GLU A 134 -15.99 1.84 8.62
N ALA A 135 -15.57 1.94 7.36
CA ALA A 135 -14.30 2.52 6.95
C ALA A 135 -14.50 3.55 5.83
N ASP A 136 -13.55 4.46 5.68
CA ASP A 136 -13.53 5.46 4.61
C ASP A 136 -12.69 4.96 3.42
N TYR A 137 -11.77 4.04 3.71
CA TYR A 137 -10.93 3.31 2.75
C TYR A 137 -10.75 1.85 3.15
N ALA A 138 -11.01 0.92 2.24
CA ALA A 138 -10.75 -0.50 2.43
C ALA A 138 -9.66 -0.97 1.46
N LYS A 139 -8.82 -1.91 1.91
CA LYS A 139 -7.71 -2.45 1.13
C LYS A 139 -7.62 -3.96 1.29
N GLY A 140 -7.48 -4.67 0.18
CA GLY A 140 -7.14 -6.08 0.16
C GLY A 140 -5.82 -6.36 0.89
N ASN A 141 -5.73 -7.51 1.55
CA ASN A 141 -4.51 -7.92 2.23
C ASN A 141 -4.24 -9.42 2.01
N ARG A 142 -3.13 -9.69 1.30
CA ARG A 142 -2.65 -11.04 0.95
C ARG A 142 -1.81 -11.70 2.05
N LEU A 143 -1.51 -10.98 3.13
CA LEU A 143 -0.52 -11.37 4.14
C LEU A 143 -1.14 -11.70 5.51
N LEU A 144 -2.48 -11.69 5.62
CA LEU A 144 -3.18 -12.01 6.86
C LEU A 144 -3.06 -13.50 7.21
N ARG A 145 -3.04 -14.40 6.22
CA ARG A 145 -2.82 -15.84 6.43
C ARG A 145 -1.32 -16.18 6.54
N PRO A 146 -0.91 -16.97 7.55
CA PRO A 146 0.46 -17.48 7.67
C PRO A 146 0.90 -18.32 6.45
N GLU A 147 -0.05 -19.02 5.83
CA GLU A 147 0.18 -19.96 4.73
C GLU A 147 0.64 -19.28 3.44
N ASP A 148 0.28 -18.00 3.22
CA ASP A 148 0.63 -17.23 2.03
C ASP A 148 2.07 -16.66 2.07
N ARG A 149 2.81 -16.90 3.16
CA ARG A 149 4.17 -16.37 3.39
C ARG A 149 5.29 -17.35 3.00
N THR A 150 4.96 -18.58 2.64
CA THR A 150 5.90 -19.71 2.55
C THR A 150 6.75 -19.75 1.27
N ASP A 151 6.28 -19.18 0.15
CA ASP A 151 6.95 -19.27 -1.16
C ASP A 151 7.88 -18.08 -1.51
N MET A 152 8.11 -17.14 -0.59
CA MET A 152 8.95 -15.97 -0.86
C MET A 152 10.46 -16.22 -0.63
N SER A 153 11.29 -15.85 -1.61
CA SER A 153 12.75 -15.74 -1.44
C SER A 153 13.10 -14.84 -0.25
N ARG A 154 14.11 -15.23 0.55
CA ARG A 154 14.56 -14.50 1.75
C ARG A 154 14.87 -13.02 1.48
N PHE A 155 15.37 -12.68 0.29
CA PHE A 155 15.62 -11.30 -0.10
C PHE A 155 14.32 -10.50 -0.28
N ARG A 156 13.33 -11.09 -0.96
CA ARG A 156 12.00 -10.48 -1.17
C ARG A 156 11.26 -10.32 0.16
N PHE A 157 11.37 -11.32 1.04
CA PHE A 157 10.81 -11.24 2.39
C PHE A 157 11.39 -10.06 3.19
N VAL A 158 12.72 -9.91 3.23
CA VAL A 158 13.36 -8.79 3.94
C VAL A 158 13.00 -7.44 3.33
N GLY A 159 12.98 -7.34 2.00
CA GLY A 159 12.56 -6.12 1.29
C GLY A 159 11.12 -5.72 1.62
N ASN A 160 10.19 -6.69 1.58
CA ASN A 160 8.80 -6.48 1.93
C ASN A 160 8.62 -6.11 3.41
N ALA A 161 9.35 -6.75 4.33
CA ALA A 161 9.29 -6.44 5.75
C ALA A 161 9.79 -5.01 6.03
N LEU A 162 10.91 -4.60 5.41
CA LEU A 162 11.44 -3.24 5.54
C LEU A 162 10.45 -2.22 4.98
N LEU A 163 9.92 -2.46 3.77
CA LEU A 163 8.97 -1.55 3.14
C LEU A 163 7.69 -1.45 3.96
N SER A 164 7.16 -2.57 4.45
CA SER A 164 6.00 -2.60 5.35
C SER A 164 6.25 -1.77 6.60
N GLY A 165 7.42 -1.91 7.24
CA GLY A 165 7.81 -1.08 8.38
C GLY A 165 7.83 0.41 8.03
N LEU A 166 8.53 0.78 6.96
CA LEU A 166 8.59 2.18 6.50
C LEU A 166 7.21 2.75 6.18
N SER A 167 6.33 1.96 5.56
CA SER A 167 4.97 2.38 5.25
C SER A 167 4.14 2.63 6.51
N LYS A 168 4.27 1.80 7.56
CA LYS A 168 3.61 2.04 8.86
C LYS A 168 4.06 3.34 9.52
N PHE A 169 5.37 3.61 9.52
CA PHE A 169 5.88 4.89 10.02
C PHE A 169 5.32 6.07 9.21
N ALA A 170 5.41 5.98 7.88
CA ALA A 170 4.97 7.04 7.00
C ALA A 170 3.47 7.32 7.13
N SER A 171 2.64 6.29 7.05
CA SER A 171 1.19 6.43 7.11
C SER A 171 0.68 6.72 8.51
N GLY A 172 1.30 6.16 9.56
CA GLY A 172 0.75 6.19 10.92
C GLY A 172 -0.28 5.11 11.19
N TYR A 173 -0.64 4.28 10.21
CA TYR A 173 -1.45 3.07 10.42
C TYR A 173 -0.53 1.91 10.77
N TRP A 174 -0.65 1.39 11.99
CA TRP A 174 0.25 0.39 12.57
C TRP A 174 -0.29 -1.03 12.45
N SER A 175 -1.60 -1.22 12.36
CA SER A 175 -2.24 -2.53 12.15
C SER A 175 -2.34 -2.88 10.67
N ILE A 176 -2.46 -1.88 9.79
CA ILE A 176 -2.55 -2.07 8.34
C ILE A 176 -1.25 -2.69 7.80
N SER A 177 -1.40 -3.73 6.97
CA SER A 177 -0.30 -4.44 6.32
C SER A 177 -0.54 -4.58 4.82
N ASP A 178 0.39 -5.22 4.08
CA ASP A 178 0.35 -5.30 2.62
C ASP A 178 0.07 -3.95 1.90
N PRO A 179 0.94 -2.93 2.09
CA PRO A 179 0.69 -1.57 1.58
C PRO A 179 0.91 -1.42 0.07
N GLN A 180 1.27 -2.51 -0.63
CA GLN A 180 1.41 -2.55 -2.09
C GLN A 180 0.20 -3.20 -2.76
N ASN A 181 -0.87 -3.51 -2.01
CA ASN A 181 -2.08 -4.04 -2.59
C ASN A 181 -2.92 -2.93 -3.22
N GLY A 182 -3.20 -3.05 -4.52
CA GLY A 182 -4.02 -2.10 -5.27
C GLY A 182 -5.52 -2.36 -5.19
N TYR A 183 -5.95 -3.52 -4.67
CA TYR A 183 -7.35 -3.88 -4.59
C TYR A 183 -8.00 -3.11 -3.45
N THR A 184 -8.66 -2.01 -3.77
CA THR A 184 -9.08 -1.01 -2.78
C THR A 184 -10.49 -0.53 -3.05
N ALA A 185 -11.13 0.03 -2.03
CA ALA A 185 -12.36 0.80 -2.14
C ALA A 185 -12.26 2.07 -1.31
N ILE A 186 -12.85 3.17 -1.79
CA ILE A 186 -12.80 4.47 -1.15
C ILE A 186 -14.16 5.17 -1.28
N SER A 187 -14.58 5.88 -0.23
CA SER A 187 -15.83 6.66 -0.28
C SER A 187 -15.67 7.93 -1.11
N ARG A 188 -16.78 8.40 -1.71
CA ARG A 188 -16.83 9.68 -2.42
C ARG A 188 -16.29 10.83 -1.58
N GLU A 189 -16.80 10.96 -0.37
CA GLU A 189 -16.43 12.02 0.58
C GLU A 189 -14.92 12.04 0.84
N THR A 190 -14.30 10.87 0.91
CA THR A 190 -12.85 10.75 1.06
C THR A 190 -12.12 11.26 -0.18
N ILE A 191 -12.54 10.86 -1.39
CA ILE A 191 -11.93 11.35 -2.63
C ILE A 191 -12.08 12.88 -2.73
N GLU A 192 -13.25 13.43 -2.41
CA GLU A 192 -13.53 14.88 -2.44
C GLU A 192 -12.67 15.69 -1.46
N THR A 193 -12.31 15.07 -0.33
CA THR A 193 -11.47 15.70 0.71
C THR A 193 -9.99 15.67 0.36
N LEU A 194 -9.54 14.65 -0.38
CA LEU A 194 -8.13 14.46 -0.70
C LEU A 194 -7.67 15.39 -1.84
N ASP A 195 -6.50 16.00 -1.67
CA ASP A 195 -5.78 16.65 -2.78
C ASP A 195 -5.11 15.58 -3.66
N LEU A 196 -5.85 15.11 -4.66
CA LEU A 196 -5.36 14.10 -5.61
C LEU A 196 -4.11 14.58 -6.38
N ASP A 197 -3.91 15.88 -6.58
CA ASP A 197 -2.76 16.41 -7.31
C ASP A 197 -1.48 16.38 -6.46
N ALA A 198 -1.61 16.43 -5.13
CA ALA A 198 -0.49 16.21 -4.21
C ALA A 198 -0.04 14.74 -4.15
N LEU A 199 -0.89 13.79 -4.51
CA LEU A 199 -0.56 12.36 -4.56
C LEU A 199 0.31 12.03 -5.79
N THR A 200 1.20 11.06 -5.64
CA THR A 200 2.14 10.71 -6.71
C THR A 200 1.44 9.98 -7.85
N ASP A 201 1.84 10.25 -9.09
CA ASP A 201 1.36 9.53 -10.27
C ASP A 201 1.97 8.13 -10.43
N LYS A 202 3.05 7.84 -9.70
CA LYS A 202 3.79 6.57 -9.83
C LYS A 202 3.26 5.50 -8.87
N TYR A 203 3.75 4.27 -8.99
CA TYR A 203 3.32 3.12 -8.18
C TYR A 203 3.44 3.32 -6.66
N GLY A 204 4.26 4.28 -6.20
CA GLY A 204 4.28 4.71 -4.79
C GLY A 204 2.95 5.29 -4.27
N PHE A 205 1.98 5.52 -5.16
CA PHE A 205 0.63 6.02 -4.86
C PHE A 205 -0.04 5.23 -3.73
N LEU A 206 0.03 3.89 -3.78
CA LEU A 206 -0.58 2.99 -2.79
C LEU A 206 -0.15 3.30 -1.35
N ASN A 207 1.09 3.74 -1.17
CA ASN A 207 1.61 4.11 0.14
C ASN A 207 1.38 5.59 0.46
N HIS A 208 1.47 6.43 -0.57
CA HIS A 208 1.32 7.87 -0.41
C HIS A 208 -0.10 8.22 0.03
N ILE A 209 -1.12 7.59 -0.56
CA ILE A 209 -2.52 7.84 -0.19
C ILE A 209 -2.79 7.51 1.28
N LEU A 210 -2.24 6.42 1.82
CA LEU A 210 -2.39 6.07 3.25
C LEU A 210 -1.88 7.18 4.18
N THR A 211 -0.81 7.89 3.80
CA THR A 211 -0.33 9.04 4.60
C THR A 211 -1.33 10.19 4.59
N HIS A 212 -1.90 10.49 3.43
CA HIS A 212 -2.90 11.56 3.31
C HIS A 212 -4.19 11.17 4.03
N LEU A 213 -4.64 9.92 3.94
CA LEU A 213 -5.79 9.40 4.70
C LEU A 213 -5.60 9.63 6.20
N ASN A 214 -4.43 9.26 6.74
CA ASN A 214 -4.14 9.46 8.15
C ASN A 214 -4.08 10.94 8.54
N VAL A 215 -3.47 11.79 7.70
CA VAL A 215 -3.46 13.24 7.98
C VAL A 215 -4.87 13.79 8.08
N HIS A 216 -5.82 13.27 7.30
CA HIS A 216 -7.23 13.64 7.36
C HIS A 216 -8.07 12.83 8.36
N GLU A 217 -7.43 11.95 9.13
CA GLU A 217 -8.08 11.16 10.20
C GLU A 217 -9.17 10.21 9.66
N PHE A 218 -8.99 9.72 8.43
CA PHE A 218 -9.88 8.73 7.82
C PHE A 218 -9.64 7.32 8.39
N ARG A 219 -10.69 6.53 8.45
CA ARG A 219 -10.67 5.13 8.90
C ARG A 219 -10.28 4.21 7.76
N VAL A 220 -9.30 3.36 8.00
CA VAL A 220 -8.78 2.38 7.02
C VAL A 220 -9.01 0.98 7.54
N THR A 221 -9.45 0.07 6.67
CA THR A 221 -9.54 -1.36 7.01
C THR A 221 -8.78 -2.23 6.03
N ASP A 222 -8.14 -3.27 6.57
CA ASP A 222 -7.69 -4.40 5.76
C ASP A 222 -8.85 -5.39 5.55
N VAL A 223 -8.96 -5.93 4.34
CA VAL A 223 -9.89 -6.99 3.96
C VAL A 223 -9.08 -8.18 3.46
N GLU A 224 -9.30 -9.34 4.07
CA GLU A 224 -8.59 -10.56 3.71
C GLU A 224 -8.85 -10.99 2.26
N MET A 225 -7.79 -11.36 1.54
CA MET A 225 -7.85 -11.92 0.19
C MET A 225 -6.73 -12.93 -0.05
N THR A 226 -6.98 -13.94 -0.88
CA THR A 226 -5.94 -14.86 -1.36
C THR A 226 -5.21 -14.23 -2.55
N ALA A 227 -3.89 -14.42 -2.63
CA ALA A 227 -3.13 -14.00 -3.80
C ALA A 227 -3.38 -14.95 -4.99
N VAL A 228 -3.91 -14.42 -6.09
CA VAL A 228 -3.89 -15.10 -7.39
C VAL A 228 -2.56 -14.76 -8.04
N TYR A 229 -1.67 -15.74 -8.12
CA TYR A 229 -0.40 -15.62 -8.84
C TYR A 229 -0.60 -16.18 -10.25
N GLY A 230 -0.50 -15.31 -11.26
CA GLY A 230 -0.43 -15.70 -12.67
C GLY A 230 1.02 -15.92 -13.12
N ASP A 231 1.19 -16.35 -14.38
CA ASP A 231 2.49 -16.63 -15.01
C ASP A 231 3.26 -15.35 -15.47
N GLU A 232 2.96 -14.19 -14.90
CA GLU A 232 3.50 -12.91 -15.35
C GLU A 232 4.84 -12.52 -14.72
N GLU A 233 5.78 -12.08 -15.55
CA GLU A 233 7.05 -11.52 -15.09
C GLU A 233 6.88 -10.07 -14.63
N SER A 234 7.16 -9.81 -13.34
CA SER A 234 7.17 -8.44 -12.81
C SER A 234 8.22 -7.58 -13.52
N SER A 235 7.77 -6.58 -14.27
CA SER A 235 8.62 -5.61 -14.99
C SER A 235 9.33 -4.58 -14.08
N ILE A 236 9.17 -4.69 -12.76
CA ILE A 236 9.66 -3.69 -11.80
C ILE A 236 11.17 -3.82 -11.58
N ARG A 237 11.90 -2.74 -11.90
CA ARG A 237 13.30 -2.59 -11.47
C ARG A 237 13.37 -2.25 -9.98
N TYR A 238 13.70 -3.26 -9.17
CA TYR A 238 13.68 -3.21 -7.71
C TYR A 238 14.49 -2.07 -7.09
N VAL A 239 15.76 -1.85 -7.49
CA VAL A 239 16.63 -0.88 -6.80
C VAL A 239 16.17 0.58 -6.98
N PRO A 240 15.91 1.08 -8.21
CA PRO A 240 15.35 2.43 -8.39
C PRO A 240 14.01 2.60 -7.67
N PHE A 241 13.17 1.57 -7.69
CA PHE A 241 11.87 1.56 -7.02
C PHE A 241 12.02 1.73 -5.50
N VAL A 242 12.84 0.89 -4.85
CA VAL A 242 13.05 0.94 -3.39
C VAL A 242 13.62 2.29 -2.96
N ARG A 243 14.57 2.85 -3.72
CA ARG A 243 15.12 4.19 -3.42
C ARG A 243 14.06 5.28 -3.52
N TYR A 244 13.28 5.26 -4.60
CA TYR A 244 12.21 6.22 -4.83
C TYR A 244 11.15 6.15 -3.72
N VAL A 245 10.64 4.94 -3.44
CA VAL A 245 9.59 4.74 -2.44
C VAL A 245 10.11 5.05 -1.03
N SER A 246 11.33 4.64 -0.66
CA SER A 246 11.90 4.99 0.65
C SER A 246 11.98 6.50 0.88
N LEU A 247 12.40 7.27 -0.13
CA LEU A 247 12.46 8.74 -0.03
C LEU A 247 11.06 9.36 0.02
N LEU A 248 10.12 8.82 -0.76
CA LEU A 248 8.72 9.22 -0.71
C LEU A 248 8.15 9.01 0.69
N LEU A 249 8.32 7.82 1.26
CA LEU A 249 7.85 7.46 2.61
C LEU A 249 8.47 8.34 3.69
N LEU A 250 9.77 8.64 3.61
CA LEU A 250 10.42 9.56 4.55
C LEU A 250 9.84 10.97 4.46
N ARG A 251 9.62 11.49 3.24
CA ARG A 251 8.98 12.80 3.04
C ARG A 251 7.55 12.80 3.56
N SER A 252 6.79 11.74 3.29
CA SER A 252 5.43 11.52 3.76
C SER A 252 5.36 11.50 5.29
N PHE A 253 6.26 10.77 5.96
CA PHE A 253 6.38 10.74 7.41
C PHE A 253 6.59 12.14 8.00
N LEU A 254 7.59 12.87 7.50
CA LEU A 254 7.90 14.22 8.00
C LEU A 254 6.75 15.19 7.74
N TRP A 255 6.09 15.09 6.58
CA TRP A 255 4.91 15.88 6.27
C TRP A 255 3.75 15.55 7.21
N ARG A 256 3.46 14.28 7.47
CA ARG A 256 2.42 13.83 8.41
C ARG A 256 2.67 14.36 9.81
N LEU A 257 3.88 14.18 10.35
CA LEU A 257 4.25 14.69 11.67
C LEU A 257 4.06 16.21 11.77
N LYS A 258 4.48 16.96 10.74
CA LYS A 258 4.27 18.40 10.71
C LYS A 258 2.78 18.75 10.66
N SER A 259 2.02 18.13 9.76
CA SER A 259 0.60 18.44 9.53
C SER A 259 -0.26 18.09 10.75
N ARG A 260 -0.14 16.87 11.28
CA ARG A 260 -0.88 16.41 12.48
C ARG A 260 -0.38 17.10 13.75
N TYR A 261 0.91 16.96 14.06
CA TYR A 261 1.46 17.22 15.39
C TYR A 261 2.08 18.60 15.59
N VAL A 262 2.13 19.44 14.55
CA VAL A 262 2.63 20.82 14.67
C VAL A 262 1.59 21.82 14.19
N VAL A 263 0.96 21.57 13.04
CA VAL A 263 0.02 22.52 12.42
C VAL A 263 -1.38 22.39 13.01
N ARG A 264 -1.97 21.19 13.03
CA ARG A 264 -3.35 21.00 13.52
C ARG A 264 -3.42 21.01 15.04
N ARG A 265 -2.63 20.17 15.71
CA ARG A 265 -2.60 20.08 17.17
C ARG A 265 -1.20 19.72 17.64
N PHE A 266 -0.63 20.51 18.53
CA PHE A 266 0.67 20.18 19.10
C PHE A 266 0.61 18.86 19.87
N HIS A 267 1.46 17.89 19.50
CA HIS A 267 1.55 16.59 20.16
C HIS A 267 3.00 16.26 20.55
N PRO A 268 3.28 15.84 21.80
CA PRO A 268 4.66 15.64 22.28
C PRO A 268 5.43 14.55 21.54
N ALA A 269 4.76 13.66 20.81
CA ALA A 269 5.43 12.66 19.97
C ALA A 269 6.43 13.29 19.00
N VAL A 270 6.17 14.49 18.45
CA VAL A 270 7.11 15.15 17.53
C VAL A 270 8.44 15.52 18.21
N LEU A 271 8.39 15.94 19.48
CA LEU A 271 9.59 16.24 20.27
C LEU A 271 10.35 14.96 20.61
N LEU A 272 9.64 13.89 20.94
CA LEU A 272 10.23 12.59 21.25
C LEU A 272 10.88 11.95 20.02
N TYR A 273 10.25 12.05 18.85
CA TYR A 273 10.88 11.67 17.59
C TYR A 273 12.17 12.47 17.35
N GLY A 274 12.11 13.80 17.48
CA GLY A 274 13.29 14.66 17.31
C GLY A 274 14.44 14.35 18.27
N ALA A 275 14.14 14.28 19.58
CA ALA A 275 15.11 13.97 20.62
C ALA A 275 15.66 12.54 20.47
N GLY A 276 14.78 11.59 20.16
CA GLY A 276 15.11 10.19 19.94
C GLY A 276 16.06 9.99 18.76
N THR A 277 15.75 10.61 17.60
CA THR A 277 16.61 10.58 16.42
C THR A 277 17.95 11.25 16.69
N ALA A 278 17.97 12.42 17.33
CA ALA A 278 19.21 13.12 17.68
C ALA A 278 20.09 12.30 18.64
N GLY A 279 19.49 11.69 19.66
CA GLY A 279 20.18 10.82 20.62
C GLY A 279 20.74 9.57 19.97
N LEU A 280 19.97 8.92 19.09
CA LEU A 280 20.42 7.73 18.36
C LEU A 280 21.63 8.05 17.45
N ILE A 281 21.55 9.14 16.66
CA ILE A 281 22.63 9.56 15.78
C ILE A 281 23.86 9.96 16.59
N GLY A 282 23.70 10.86 17.58
CA GLY A 282 24.80 11.37 18.39
C GLY A 282 25.48 10.28 19.22
N GLY A 283 24.70 9.41 19.86
CA GLY A 283 25.21 8.28 20.64
C GLY A 283 25.95 7.26 19.76
N THR A 284 25.41 6.92 18.59
CA THR A 284 26.07 5.99 17.66
C THR A 284 27.38 6.55 17.13
N LEU A 285 27.40 7.82 16.70
CA LEU A 285 28.63 8.50 16.26
C LEU A 285 29.66 8.57 17.40
N GLY A 286 29.23 8.84 18.63
CA GLY A 286 30.09 8.83 19.81
C GLY A 286 30.69 7.46 20.11
N LEU A 287 29.91 6.38 19.95
CA LEU A 287 30.39 5.00 20.10
C LEU A 287 31.41 4.64 19.01
N VAL A 288 31.09 4.92 17.74
CA VAL A 288 32.01 4.69 16.61
C VAL A 288 33.32 5.47 16.81
N GLY A 289 33.24 6.74 17.22
CA GLY A 289 34.41 7.55 17.53
C GLY A 289 35.25 6.99 18.69
N SER A 290 34.58 6.49 19.74
CA SER A 290 35.26 5.86 20.89
C SER A 290 35.97 4.56 20.51
N ILE A 291 35.33 3.74 19.66
CA ILE A 291 35.93 2.51 19.13
C ILE A 291 37.11 2.83 18.21
N ALA A 292 36.94 3.76 17.26
CA ALA A 292 38.03 4.18 16.37
C ALA A 292 39.26 4.70 17.14
N ALA A 293 39.04 5.48 18.21
CA ALA A 293 40.10 5.98 19.08
C ALA A 293 40.80 4.89 19.92
N SER A 294 40.17 3.72 20.08
CA SER A 294 40.76 2.54 20.73
C SER A 294 41.62 1.70 19.77
N ILE A 295 41.25 1.63 18.49
CA ILE A 295 41.95 0.82 17.46
C ILE A 295 43.15 1.57 16.85
N GLY A 296 43.07 2.89 16.67
CA GLY A 296 44.11 3.71 16.02
C GLY A 296 45.44 3.87 16.78
N ARG A 297 45.75 3.02 17.77
CA ARG A 297 47.03 3.02 18.51
C ARG A 297 47.77 1.69 18.49
N SER A 298 47.34 0.74 17.67
CA SER A 298 48.06 -0.52 17.45
C SER A 298 49.18 -0.38 16.41
N ASP A 299 50.04 0.64 16.51
CA ASP A 299 51.30 0.68 15.76
C ASP A 299 52.43 0.13 16.66
N PRO A 300 53.04 -1.03 16.37
CA PRO A 300 54.02 -1.68 17.24
C PRO A 300 55.40 -1.01 17.29
N SER A 301 55.61 0.16 16.68
CA SER A 301 56.95 0.72 16.47
C SER A 301 57.48 1.73 17.50
N GLU A 302 56.73 2.07 18.56
CA GLU A 302 57.26 2.94 19.63
C GLU A 302 57.91 2.14 20.78
N ALA A 303 59.24 2.28 20.88
CA ALA A 303 60.14 1.63 21.85
C ALA A 303 59.77 1.87 23.33
N PRO A 304 60.11 0.94 24.25
CA PRO A 304 59.71 1.01 25.64
C PRO A 304 60.79 1.68 26.50
N ASP A 305 60.86 3.01 26.54
CA ASP A 305 61.71 3.72 27.51
C ASP A 305 61.08 5.06 27.92
N ARG A 306 59.95 5.02 28.64
CA ARG A 306 59.48 6.15 29.48
C ARG A 306 58.76 5.62 30.71
N GLU A 307 59.13 6.14 31.88
CA GLU A 307 58.50 5.88 33.18
C GLU A 307 56.97 5.99 33.13
N PRO A 308 56.24 5.21 33.95
CA PRO A 308 54.78 5.23 33.96
C PRO A 308 54.30 6.55 34.61
N THR A 309 54.16 7.58 33.80
CA THR A 309 53.47 8.80 34.21
C THR A 309 51.97 8.53 34.33
N ASP A 310 51.37 9.10 35.38
CA ASP A 310 49.95 9.10 35.78
C ASP A 310 48.94 9.58 34.69
N GLY A 311 49.42 9.85 33.47
CA GLY A 311 48.61 10.22 32.31
C GLY A 311 47.90 9.05 31.62
N ARG A 312 48.41 7.81 31.74
CA ARG A 312 47.79 6.62 31.11
C ARG A 312 46.45 6.26 31.78
N THR A 313 46.36 6.35 33.10
CA THR A 313 45.16 6.11 33.93
C THR A 313 44.06 7.16 33.70
N ARG A 314 44.43 8.44 33.62
CA ARG A 314 43.51 9.54 33.26
C ARG A 314 42.92 9.42 31.85
N THR A 315 43.73 8.96 30.89
CA THR A 315 43.29 8.80 29.50
C THR A 315 42.33 7.61 29.35
N GLY A 316 42.57 6.50 30.08
CA GLY A 316 41.69 5.33 30.09
C GLY A 316 40.32 5.61 30.72
N SER A 317 40.31 6.30 31.87
CA SER A 317 39.06 6.70 32.55
C SER A 317 38.21 7.67 31.73
N ALA A 318 38.83 8.69 31.11
CA ALA A 318 38.11 9.62 30.23
C ALA A 318 37.47 8.93 29.02
N ARG A 319 38.14 7.93 28.44
CA ARG A 319 37.61 7.13 27.32
C ARG A 319 36.44 6.25 27.74
N LEU A 320 36.54 5.61 28.91
CA LEU A 320 35.44 4.82 29.46
C LEU A 320 34.22 5.71 29.70
N VAL A 321 34.40 6.88 30.30
CA VAL A 321 33.31 7.86 30.51
C VAL A 321 32.67 8.29 29.20
N ALA A 322 33.47 8.59 28.17
CA ALA A 322 32.95 8.97 26.85
C ALA A 322 32.14 7.84 26.19
N ALA A 323 32.65 6.61 26.23
CA ALA A 323 31.97 5.43 25.69
C ALA A 323 30.66 5.14 26.45
N THR A 324 30.68 5.22 27.78
CA THR A 324 29.49 5.06 28.62
C THR A 324 28.46 6.16 28.35
N SER A 325 28.89 7.42 28.21
CA SER A 325 28.00 8.53 27.86
C SER A 325 27.37 8.35 26.48
N ALA A 326 28.16 7.92 25.49
CA ALA A 326 27.65 7.65 24.15
C ALA A 326 26.64 6.50 24.15
N PHE A 327 26.93 5.42 24.89
CA PHE A 327 26.00 4.31 25.08
C PHE A 327 24.69 4.74 25.75
N LEU A 328 24.75 5.50 26.85
CA LEU A 328 23.57 6.03 27.53
C LEU A 328 22.75 6.96 26.63
N THR A 329 23.42 7.80 25.83
CA THR A 329 22.75 8.70 24.86
C THR A 329 22.01 7.90 23.79
N THR A 330 22.63 6.83 23.27
CA THR A 330 21.96 5.89 22.34
C THR A 330 20.74 5.25 22.99
N LEU A 331 20.87 4.77 24.24
CA LEU A 331 19.78 4.12 24.96
C LEU A 331 18.60 5.08 25.21
N VAL A 332 18.87 6.31 25.67
CA VAL A 332 17.85 7.36 25.83
C VAL A 332 17.20 7.69 24.49
N GLY A 333 17.98 7.75 23.41
CA GLY A 333 17.48 7.94 22.05
C GLY A 333 16.48 6.85 21.64
N LEU A 334 16.84 5.57 21.86
CA LEU A 334 15.98 4.42 21.57
C LEU A 334 14.68 4.43 22.38
N VAL A 335 14.77 4.69 23.69
CA VAL A 335 13.59 4.79 24.57
C VAL A 335 12.67 5.94 24.12
N SER A 336 13.24 7.09 23.77
CA SER A 336 12.48 8.24 23.29
C SER A 336 11.77 7.94 21.96
N LEU A 337 12.41 7.21 21.04
CA LEU A 337 11.79 6.76 19.80
C LEU A 337 10.66 5.74 20.06
N ALA A 338 10.88 4.78 20.97
CA ALA A 338 9.85 3.80 21.33
C ALA A 338 8.60 4.48 21.92
N GLU A 339 8.80 5.46 22.79
CA GLU A 339 7.70 6.26 23.34
C GLU A 339 7.02 7.12 22.26
N ALA A 340 7.79 7.72 21.35
CA ALA A 340 7.23 8.48 20.23
C ALA A 340 6.33 7.61 19.35
N ILE A 341 6.79 6.40 19.02
CA ILE A 341 6.05 5.40 18.25
C ILE A 341 4.78 4.99 18.99
N SER A 342 4.88 4.65 20.27
CA SER A 342 3.71 4.24 21.06
C SER A 342 2.65 5.33 21.12
N LYS A 343 3.07 6.59 21.29
CA LYS A 343 2.16 7.74 21.28
C LYS A 343 1.54 7.99 19.91
N ASP A 344 2.33 7.85 18.84
CA ASP A 344 1.85 8.02 17.46
C ASP A 344 0.87 6.90 17.06
N ALA A 345 1.09 5.68 17.55
CA ALA A 345 0.19 4.56 17.33
C ALA A 345 -1.16 4.73 18.04
N ALA A 346 -1.15 5.20 19.29
CA ALA A 346 -2.37 5.47 20.05
C ALA A 346 -3.27 6.52 19.35
N GLU A 347 -2.71 7.51 18.66
CA GLU A 347 -3.48 8.52 17.91
C GLU A 347 -4.14 7.98 16.63
N SER A 348 -3.78 6.77 16.19
CA SER A 348 -4.33 6.14 14.99
C SER A 348 -5.09 4.83 15.28
N GLU A 349 -5.17 4.40 16.53
CA GLU A 349 -5.80 3.13 16.93
C GLU A 349 -7.28 3.06 16.51
N ASP A 350 -8.04 4.13 16.73
CA ASP A 350 -9.45 4.22 16.34
C ASP A 350 -9.66 4.41 14.82
N LEU A 351 -8.57 4.61 14.05
CA LEU A 351 -8.61 4.84 12.62
C LEU A 351 -8.29 3.57 11.81
N GLU A 352 -8.01 2.44 12.46
CA GLU A 352 -7.60 1.23 11.77
C GLU A 352 -8.35 -0.01 12.26
N MET A 353 -8.80 -0.82 11.30
CA MET A 353 -9.49 -2.07 11.58
C MET A 353 -8.96 -3.19 10.68
N VAL A 354 -9.12 -4.43 11.13
CA VAL A 354 -8.79 -5.61 10.33
C VAL A 354 -10.05 -6.45 10.24
N HIS A 355 -10.58 -6.59 9.02
CA HIS A 355 -11.74 -7.41 8.73
C HIS A 355 -11.28 -8.82 8.33
N LEU A 356 -11.35 -9.75 9.29
CA LEU A 356 -11.04 -11.17 9.09
C LEU A 356 -12.32 -11.95 8.76
N GLU A 357 -12.23 -13.00 7.96
CA GLU A 357 -13.35 -13.91 7.77
C GLU A 357 -13.78 -14.54 9.12
N GLY A 358 -15.05 -14.33 9.48
CA GLY A 358 -15.76 -15.10 10.50
C GLY A 358 -15.65 -14.57 11.92
N HIS A 359 -16.61 -13.73 12.33
CA HIS A 359 -17.37 -13.77 13.60
C HIS A 359 -18.58 -12.81 13.49
N GLY A 360 -19.42 -13.01 12.47
CA GLY A 360 -20.64 -12.21 12.31
C GLY A 360 -21.55 -12.74 11.20
N GLY A 361 -22.59 -13.49 11.59
CA GLY A 361 -23.75 -13.78 10.74
C GLY A 361 -23.91 -15.25 10.37
N GLU A 362 -24.61 -16.01 11.21
CA GLU A 362 -25.36 -17.19 10.77
C GLU A 362 -26.30 -16.79 9.61
N GLY A 363 -26.33 -17.60 8.55
CA GLY A 363 -27.37 -17.54 7.52
C GLY A 363 -26.91 -17.07 6.15
N ARG A 364 -26.10 -17.87 5.46
CA ARG A 364 -26.20 -18.00 3.99
C ARG A 364 -26.18 -19.48 3.63
N GLU A 365 -27.27 -19.93 3.03
CA GLU A 365 -27.44 -21.28 2.49
C GLU A 365 -26.32 -21.58 1.48
N GLU A 366 -25.66 -22.71 1.68
CA GLU A 366 -24.65 -23.25 0.78
C GLU A 366 -25.27 -23.54 -0.59
N ILE A 367 -24.79 -22.83 -1.61
CA ILE A 367 -25.01 -23.21 -3.01
C ILE A 367 -24.08 -24.41 -3.28
N PRO A 368 -24.59 -25.61 -3.64
CA PRO A 368 -23.75 -26.78 -3.77
C PRO A 368 -22.84 -26.66 -5.00
N VAL A 369 -21.54 -26.59 -4.75
CA VAL A 369 -20.51 -26.76 -5.78
C VAL A 369 -20.59 -28.19 -6.29
N ARG A 370 -20.84 -28.32 -7.58
CA ARG A 370 -20.97 -29.58 -8.31
C ARG A 370 -19.59 -30.26 -8.36
N GLU A 371 -19.39 -31.28 -7.53
CA GLU A 371 -18.20 -32.15 -7.59
C GLU A 371 -18.11 -32.78 -8.99
N LYS A 372 -16.99 -32.52 -9.69
CA LYS A 372 -16.60 -33.32 -10.85
C LYS A 372 -16.11 -34.67 -10.34
N GLY A 373 -16.94 -35.68 -10.53
CA GLY A 373 -16.62 -37.08 -10.27
C GLY A 373 -15.37 -37.51 -11.03
N SER A 374 -14.49 -38.16 -10.28
CA SER A 374 -13.37 -38.97 -10.76
C SER A 374 -13.89 -40.30 -11.31
N GLU A 375 -13.75 -40.53 -12.60
CA GLU A 375 -13.75 -41.88 -13.20
C GLU A 375 -12.66 -41.95 -14.28
N THR A 376 -11.61 -42.70 -13.91
CA THR A 376 -10.76 -43.64 -14.70
C THR A 376 -10.69 -43.48 -16.23
N ASP A 377 -9.48 -43.43 -16.80
CA ASP A 377 -8.89 -44.61 -17.46
C ASP A 377 -7.44 -44.40 -17.92
N ASP A 378 -6.68 -45.48 -17.93
CA ASP A 378 -5.30 -45.64 -18.41
C ASP A 378 -5.13 -45.26 -19.90
N ALA A 379 -4.14 -44.41 -20.25
CA ALA A 379 -3.48 -44.41 -21.56
C ALA A 379 -2.14 -43.61 -21.61
N ASP A 380 -1.06 -44.37 -21.80
CA ASP A 380 0.24 -44.13 -22.46
C ASP A 380 0.77 -42.68 -22.72
N PRO A 381 1.94 -42.29 -22.16
CA PRO A 381 2.53 -40.98 -22.34
C PRO A 381 3.57 -40.93 -23.47
N LEU A 382 3.17 -41.08 -24.73
CA LEU A 382 4.04 -40.80 -25.88
C LEU A 382 3.21 -40.43 -27.13
N GLU A 383 2.62 -39.24 -27.19
CA GLU A 383 2.34 -38.59 -28.48
C GLU A 383 1.86 -37.14 -28.29
N ARG A 384 2.61 -36.21 -28.89
CA ARG A 384 2.22 -34.92 -29.50
C ARG A 384 3.19 -33.79 -29.16
N ARG A 385 4.34 -33.84 -29.85
CA ARG A 385 4.86 -32.65 -30.51
C ARG A 385 3.94 -32.36 -31.70
N PHE A 386 3.27 -31.21 -31.70
CA PHE A 386 3.09 -30.31 -32.84
C PHE A 386 2.38 -29.06 -32.33
#